data_AF-A0A8J9RWZ5-F1
#
_entry.id   AF-A0A8J9RWZ5-F1
#
_cell.length_a   1.000
_cell.length_b   1.000
_cell.length_c   1.000
_cell.angle_alpha   90.00
_cell.angle_beta   90.00
_cell.angle_gamma   90.00
#
_symmetry.space_group_name_H-M   'P 1'
#
loop_
_entity.id
_entity.type
_entity.pdbx_description
1 polymer ?
#
loop_
_entity_poly.entity_id
_entity_poly.type
_entity_poly.pdbx_seq_one_letter_code
_entity_poly.pdbx_strand_id
1 'polypeptide(L)'
;MVANSVNMQTAFVAAPSKTCSQSRGIARLSQCPAPSARVVFNSSISGQKLVQNNRQTSRAERVAALRVCAIKDGAVLDRKLRVAVIGGGPSGACTAETLAKGGIEAFLIERKLDNCKPCGGAIPLCMVDEFDIPAEIIDRKVTKMKMISPSNREVDVGKTLSETEYIGMCRREVLDAYLRDRAKSLGATVYNGLFMRMERDGPEGEYTVHFNSYEEGGKVGKPQSIKVDAVIGADGANSRVAKEIDAGEYDYAIAFQERIRIPDDKMAYYKDLAEMYVGDDVSPDFYGWVFPKYDHVAVGTGTVINKGGIKQYQQATRDRSKVKTEGGKIIRVEAHPIPEHPRPRRAQGRVALVGDAAGYVTKCSGEGIYFAAKSGRMAAEAIVAGSQNGTRMISEQDLNVYLSKFDKKYWLTYKVLDILQKVFYRSNPAREAFVEMCESEYVQRMTFDSYLYKTVVPGNPLDDAKLAFDTLGSLLRGNALRQGAKSVSFGSKQPEKVAA
;
A
#
# COMPACT_ATOMS: atom_id res chain seq x y z
N MET A 1 -36.67 33.93 43.36
CA MET A 1 -37.15 34.37 42.03
C MET A 1 -37.48 33.10 41.27
N VAL A 2 -38.70 32.56 41.40
CA VAL A 2 -39.96 32.99 40.78
C VAL A 2 -39.99 32.72 39.27
N ALA A 3 -41.07 32.01 38.89
CA ALA A 3 -41.66 31.72 37.58
C ALA A 3 -41.14 30.44 36.87
N ASN A 4 -41.89 29.33 36.89
CA ASN A 4 -43.17 29.05 36.17
C ASN A 4 -42.97 29.13 34.65
N SER A 5 -43.30 28.12 33.84
CA SER A 5 -44.65 27.56 33.67
C SER A 5 -44.60 26.41 32.64
N VAL A 6 -45.23 25.26 32.91
CA VAL A 6 -46.53 24.75 32.38
C VAL A 6 -46.41 24.19 30.95
N ASN A 7 -46.44 22.86 30.72
CA ASN A 7 -47.57 21.88 30.68
C ASN A 7 -48.32 21.82 29.33
N MET A 8 -48.27 20.65 28.65
CA MET A 8 -49.36 20.06 27.83
C MET A 8 -48.89 18.67 27.34
N GLN A 9 -49.17 17.56 28.02
CA GLN A 9 -50.39 16.74 28.04
C GLN A 9 -50.83 16.10 26.70
N THR A 10 -50.72 14.76 26.70
CA THR A 10 -51.68 13.72 26.23
C THR A 10 -51.91 13.40 24.74
N ALA A 11 -51.53 12.14 24.43
CA ALA A 11 -52.32 11.06 23.83
C ALA A 11 -52.80 11.16 22.38
N PHE A 12 -52.44 10.17 21.55
CA PHE A 12 -53.42 9.35 20.83
C PHE A 12 -52.81 8.00 20.40
N VAL A 13 -53.62 6.96 20.62
CA VAL A 13 -53.45 5.55 20.25
C VAL A 13 -53.80 5.35 18.77
N ALA A 14 -53.08 4.49 18.04
CA ALA A 14 -53.68 3.52 17.08
C ALA A 14 -52.61 2.73 16.29
N ALA A 15 -52.62 1.42 16.47
CA ALA A 15 -52.45 0.42 15.39
C ALA A 15 -53.77 -0.38 15.36
N PRO A 16 -54.05 -1.30 14.40
CA PRO A 16 -53.44 -1.59 13.10
C PRO A 16 -54.51 -1.62 11.97
N SER A 17 -54.13 -1.82 10.70
CA SER A 17 -55.05 -2.46 9.74
C SER A 17 -54.35 -3.24 8.63
N LYS A 18 -54.89 -4.43 8.39
CA LYS A 18 -54.61 -5.40 7.33
C LYS A 18 -55.52 -5.11 6.13
N THR A 19 -55.04 -5.37 4.91
CA THR A 19 -55.72 -5.98 3.74
C THR A 19 -54.65 -6.07 2.64
N CYS A 20 -54.17 -7.21 2.13
CA CYS A 20 -54.77 -8.41 1.55
C CYS A 20 -55.61 -8.18 0.28
N SER A 21 -55.00 -8.39 -0.90
CA SER A 21 -55.46 -9.24 -2.01
C SER A 21 -54.42 -9.12 -3.15
N GLN A 22 -53.69 -10.22 -3.47
CA GLN A 22 -53.98 -11.20 -4.54
C GLN A 22 -53.94 -10.57 -5.94
N SER A 23 -53.45 -11.17 -7.02
CA SER A 23 -52.73 -12.40 -7.40
C SER A 23 -52.54 -12.24 -8.93
N ARG A 24 -51.53 -12.73 -9.64
CA ARG A 24 -51.32 -14.10 -10.12
C ARG A 24 -50.06 -14.06 -11.02
N GLY A 25 -49.18 -15.04 -10.91
CA GLY A 25 -48.88 -15.89 -12.07
C GLY A 25 -47.80 -16.90 -11.73
N ILE A 26 -48.17 -18.18 -11.80
CA ILE A 26 -47.40 -19.38 -11.48
C ILE A 26 -47.04 -20.09 -12.80
N ALA A 27 -45.82 -20.61 -12.89
CA ALA A 27 -45.45 -21.88 -13.54
C ALA A 27 -44.08 -22.30 -12.93
N ARG A 28 -43.98 -23.31 -12.04
CA ARG A 28 -43.80 -24.78 -12.27
C ARG A 28 -42.91 -25.11 -13.47
N LEU A 29 -41.98 -26.08 -13.48
CA LEU A 29 -41.35 -27.03 -12.55
C LEU A 29 -40.37 -27.78 -13.48
N SER A 30 -39.10 -27.98 -13.12
CA SER A 30 -38.32 -29.12 -13.64
C SER A 30 -37.14 -29.45 -12.72
N GLN A 31 -37.12 -30.70 -12.29
CA GLN A 31 -36.21 -31.33 -11.32
C GLN A 31 -34.91 -31.82 -11.98
N CYS A 32 -33.79 -31.64 -11.26
CA CYS A 32 -32.65 -32.55 -11.01
C CYS A 32 -31.82 -33.18 -12.17
N PRO A 33 -30.61 -33.75 -11.92
CA PRO A 33 -29.89 -33.91 -10.64
C PRO A 33 -28.40 -33.46 -10.64
N ALA A 34 -27.86 -33.33 -9.42
CA ALA A 34 -26.44 -33.26 -9.09
C ALA A 34 -25.79 -34.66 -9.07
N PRO A 35 -24.47 -34.79 -9.30
CA PRO A 35 -23.76 -36.04 -9.06
C PRO A 35 -23.23 -36.13 -7.63
N SER A 36 -23.57 -37.24 -6.97
CA SER A 36 -22.99 -37.71 -5.72
C SER A 36 -21.66 -38.42 -5.97
N ALA A 37 -20.64 -38.16 -5.16
CA ALA A 37 -19.52 -39.07 -4.97
C ALA A 37 -19.28 -39.27 -3.47
N ARG A 38 -19.64 -40.46 -2.98
CA ARG A 38 -19.20 -41.01 -1.70
C ARG A 38 -17.89 -41.74 -1.95
N VAL A 39 -16.85 -41.45 -1.17
CA VAL A 39 -15.79 -42.41 -0.87
C VAL A 39 -15.61 -42.42 0.64
N VAL A 40 -15.95 -43.55 1.24
CA VAL A 40 -15.61 -43.94 2.60
C VAL A 40 -14.42 -44.89 2.47
N PHE A 41 -13.34 -44.67 3.23
CA PHE A 41 -12.54 -45.77 3.75
C PHE A 41 -11.94 -45.42 5.10
N ASN A 42 -11.98 -46.42 5.96
CA ASN A 42 -11.74 -46.39 7.40
C ASN A 42 -10.35 -46.98 7.70
N SER A 43 -9.80 -46.59 8.85
CA SER A 43 -8.90 -47.36 9.74
C SER A 43 -7.54 -47.89 9.25
N SER A 44 -6.48 -47.33 9.85
CA SER A 44 -5.33 -47.97 10.53
C SER A 44 -5.05 -49.46 10.32
N ILE A 45 -3.76 -49.81 10.13
CA ILE A 45 -3.03 -50.88 10.86
C ILE A 45 -1.51 -50.66 10.72
N SER A 46 -0.82 -50.90 11.83
CA SER A 46 0.63 -50.95 12.06
C SER A 46 1.32 -52.18 11.46
N GLY A 47 2.62 -52.09 11.18
CA GLY A 47 3.48 -53.29 11.11
C GLY A 47 4.83 -53.08 10.43
N GLN A 48 5.90 -53.05 11.23
CA GLN A 48 7.30 -53.08 10.81
C GLN A 48 7.68 -54.44 10.18
N LYS A 49 8.61 -54.44 9.20
CA LYS A 49 9.81 -55.29 9.21
C LYS A 49 10.84 -54.87 8.14
N LEU A 50 12.11 -54.85 8.58
CA LEU A 50 13.34 -54.62 7.82
C LEU A 50 13.62 -55.72 6.78
N VAL A 51 14.22 -55.35 5.62
CA VAL A 51 15.39 -56.03 5.00
C VAL A 51 16.23 -55.00 4.19
N GLN A 52 17.52 -55.31 4.07
CA GLN A 52 18.71 -54.49 3.88
C GLN A 52 19.02 -53.90 2.49
N ASN A 53 19.78 -52.79 2.55
CA ASN A 53 20.88 -52.32 1.71
C ASN A 53 20.81 -52.44 0.18
N ASN A 54 20.86 -51.29 -0.49
CA ASN A 54 21.93 -51.09 -1.46
C ASN A 54 22.48 -49.65 -1.41
N ARG A 55 23.80 -49.55 -1.33
CA ARG A 55 24.58 -48.30 -1.25
C ARG A 55 24.49 -47.55 -2.58
N GLN A 56 24.01 -46.31 -2.54
CA GLN A 56 24.45 -45.29 -3.48
C GLN A 56 24.84 -44.04 -2.73
N THR A 57 26.10 -43.68 -2.92
CA THR A 57 26.78 -42.49 -2.43
C THR A 57 26.13 -41.23 -3.02
N SER A 58 25.54 -40.39 -2.18
CA SER A 58 25.29 -38.99 -2.53
C SER A 58 25.70 -38.08 -1.37
N ARG A 59 26.66 -37.22 -1.70
CA ARG A 59 27.25 -36.14 -0.91
C ARG A 59 26.15 -35.33 -0.21
N ALA A 60 26.07 -35.42 1.12
CA ALA A 60 25.10 -34.69 1.92
C ALA A 60 25.37 -33.18 1.82
N GLU A 61 24.48 -32.46 1.13
CA GLU A 61 24.38 -31.02 1.21
C GLU A 61 24.07 -30.63 2.67
N ARG A 62 24.97 -29.87 3.28
CA ARG A 62 24.69 -29.20 4.55
C ARG A 62 23.69 -28.08 4.28
N VAL A 63 22.40 -28.43 4.26
CA VAL A 63 21.34 -27.46 4.48
C VAL A 63 21.48 -27.01 5.93
N ALA A 64 22.01 -25.80 6.14
CA ALA A 64 21.93 -25.15 7.43
C ALA A 64 20.44 -24.95 7.74
N ALA A 65 19.87 -25.88 8.49
CA ALA A 65 18.55 -25.74 9.06
C ALA A 65 18.57 -24.50 9.94
N LEU A 66 18.01 -23.40 9.42
CA LEU A 66 17.77 -22.20 10.21
C LEU A 66 16.74 -22.61 11.27
N ARG A 67 17.20 -22.97 12.46
CA ARG A 67 16.33 -23.13 13.64
C ARG A 67 15.75 -21.75 13.93
N VAL A 68 14.55 -21.49 13.43
CA VAL A 68 13.69 -20.45 13.98
C VAL A 68 13.21 -21.01 15.32
N CYS A 69 13.93 -20.68 16.39
CA CYS A 69 13.42 -20.90 17.74
C CYS A 69 12.22 -19.96 17.92
N ALA A 70 11.00 -20.48 17.77
CA ALA A 70 9.85 -19.84 18.40
C ALA A 70 10.13 -19.86 19.91
N ILE A 71 10.29 -18.68 20.50
CA ILE A 71 10.62 -18.54 21.92
C ILE A 71 9.35 -18.93 22.68
N LYS A 72 9.45 -20.01 23.46
CA LYS A 72 8.31 -20.76 24.03
C LYS A 72 7.77 -20.14 25.32
N ASP A 73 7.83 -18.82 25.47
CA ASP A 73 7.75 -18.18 26.79
C ASP A 73 6.46 -17.37 27.02
N GLY A 74 5.53 -17.38 26.06
CA GLY A 74 4.21 -16.75 26.21
C GLY A 74 3.24 -17.55 27.08
N ALA A 75 2.56 -16.86 28.00
CA ALA A 75 1.48 -17.45 28.81
C ALA A 75 0.36 -18.02 27.94
N VAL A 76 -0.18 -19.17 28.32
CA VAL A 76 -1.34 -19.78 27.65
C VAL A 76 -2.58 -18.95 27.98
N LEU A 77 -3.41 -18.70 26.96
CA LEU A 77 -4.65 -17.94 27.09
C LEU A 77 -5.85 -18.90 27.16
N ASP A 78 -6.81 -18.57 28.01
CA ASP A 78 -8.12 -19.23 28.11
C ASP A 78 -9.11 -18.76 27.03
N ARG A 79 -8.74 -17.70 26.31
CA ARG A 79 -9.46 -17.10 25.18
C ARG A 79 -8.52 -16.90 23.99
N LYS A 80 -9.09 -16.49 22.85
CA LYS A 80 -8.29 -16.05 21.69
C LYS A 80 -7.49 -14.80 22.04
N LEU A 81 -6.29 -14.69 21.49
CA LEU A 81 -5.52 -13.46 21.45
C LEU A 81 -6.35 -12.36 20.76
N ARG A 82 -6.37 -11.17 21.36
CA ARG A 82 -7.07 -9.98 20.87
C ARG A 82 -6.08 -8.97 20.33
N VAL A 83 -6.26 -8.54 19.09
CA VAL A 83 -5.34 -7.61 18.44
C VAL A 83 -6.10 -6.44 17.85
N ALA A 84 -5.76 -5.22 18.26
CA ALA A 84 -6.25 -4.02 17.60
C ALA A 84 -5.37 -3.70 16.38
N VAL A 85 -5.99 -3.45 15.23
CA VAL A 85 -5.34 -2.96 14.02
C VAL A 85 -5.85 -1.54 13.77
N ILE A 86 -4.96 -0.55 13.91
CA ILE A 86 -5.33 0.86 13.83
C ILE A 86 -5.06 1.37 12.41
N GLY A 87 -6.11 1.71 11.66
CA GLY A 87 -6.07 2.09 10.25
C GLY A 87 -6.46 0.93 9.32
N GLY A 88 -7.37 1.20 8.38
CA GLY A 88 -7.97 0.22 7.46
C GLY A 88 -7.63 0.45 5.99
N GLY A 89 -6.45 1.00 5.71
CA GLY A 89 -5.84 0.94 4.37
C GLY A 89 -5.30 -0.47 4.05
N PRO A 90 -4.55 -0.64 2.94
CA PRO A 90 -4.07 -1.95 2.49
C PRO A 90 -3.27 -2.71 3.56
N SER A 91 -2.41 -2.04 4.33
CA SER A 91 -1.67 -2.67 5.43
C SER A 91 -2.61 -3.23 6.50
N GLY A 92 -3.47 -2.39 7.07
CA GLY A 92 -4.33 -2.82 8.18
C GLY A 92 -5.40 -3.81 7.78
N ALA A 93 -6.00 -3.66 6.60
CA ALA A 93 -6.97 -4.62 6.08
C ALA A 93 -6.33 -6.00 5.88
N CYS A 94 -5.13 -6.08 5.29
CA CYS A 94 -4.41 -7.33 5.12
C CYS A 94 -3.91 -7.93 6.45
N THR A 95 -3.51 -7.09 7.42
CA THR A 95 -3.21 -7.53 8.79
C THR A 95 -4.43 -8.19 9.40
N ALA A 96 -5.58 -7.50 9.42
CA ALA A 96 -6.81 -7.99 10.04
C ALA A 96 -7.32 -9.27 9.37
N GLU A 97 -7.26 -9.34 8.03
CA GLU A 97 -7.59 -10.55 7.26
C GLU A 97 -6.74 -11.76 7.71
N THR A 98 -5.43 -11.55 7.82
CA THR A 98 -4.47 -12.62 8.15
C THR A 98 -4.61 -13.07 9.61
N LEU A 99 -4.83 -12.13 10.53
CA LEU A 99 -5.09 -12.44 11.94
C LEU A 99 -6.37 -13.26 12.09
N ALA A 100 -7.46 -12.85 11.44
CA ALA A 100 -8.75 -13.54 11.50
C ALA A 100 -8.63 -14.98 10.95
N LYS A 101 -7.98 -15.16 9.80
CA LYS A 101 -7.64 -16.50 9.25
C LYS A 101 -6.82 -17.35 10.22
N GLY A 102 -5.94 -16.72 11.00
CA GLY A 102 -5.07 -17.38 11.97
C GLY A 102 -5.73 -17.75 13.31
N GLY A 103 -7.04 -17.48 13.48
CA GLY A 103 -7.78 -17.80 14.70
C GLY A 103 -7.75 -16.71 15.77
N ILE A 104 -7.19 -15.54 15.47
CA ILE A 104 -7.04 -14.40 16.38
C ILE A 104 -8.29 -13.51 16.30
N GLU A 105 -8.69 -12.93 17.43
CA GLU A 105 -9.76 -11.94 17.50
C GLU A 105 -9.22 -10.55 17.09
N ALA A 106 -9.51 -10.15 15.85
CA ALA A 106 -8.99 -8.92 15.26
C ALA A 106 -10.02 -7.77 15.29
N PHE A 107 -9.60 -6.61 15.79
CA PHE A 107 -10.39 -5.38 15.81
C PHE A 107 -9.75 -4.31 14.92
N LEU A 108 -10.28 -4.12 13.71
CA LEU A 108 -9.83 -3.10 12.76
C LEU A 108 -10.55 -1.78 13.04
N ILE A 109 -9.81 -0.71 13.34
CA ILE A 109 -10.35 0.63 13.61
C ILE A 109 -9.92 1.58 12.49
N GLU A 110 -10.83 1.93 11.58
CA GLU A 110 -10.57 2.88 10.49
C GLU A 110 -11.35 4.17 10.70
N ARG A 111 -10.65 5.30 10.60
CA ARG A 111 -11.19 6.64 10.82
C ARG A 111 -12.42 6.94 9.96
N LYS A 112 -12.37 6.58 8.69
CA LYS A 112 -13.43 6.87 7.72
C LYS A 112 -13.47 5.77 6.67
N LEU A 113 -14.50 4.92 6.75
CA LEU A 113 -14.71 3.84 5.77
C LEU A 113 -15.07 4.35 4.37
N ASP A 114 -15.59 5.58 4.27
CA ASP A 114 -16.02 6.25 3.03
C ASP A 114 -14.90 7.08 2.36
N ASN A 115 -13.71 7.11 2.95
CA ASN A 115 -12.58 7.88 2.45
C ASN A 115 -11.33 7.02 2.31
N CYS A 116 -10.44 7.41 1.41
CA CYS A 116 -9.16 6.75 1.22
C CYS A 116 -8.02 7.76 1.12
N LYS A 117 -6.80 7.30 1.38
CA LYS A 117 -5.59 8.09 1.13
C LYS A 117 -5.46 8.38 -0.39
N PRO A 118 -5.18 9.63 -0.80
CA PRO A 118 -4.85 9.96 -2.18
C PRO A 118 -3.67 9.14 -2.70
N CYS A 119 -3.78 8.61 -3.92
CA CYS A 119 -2.76 7.75 -4.51
C CYS A 119 -2.93 7.66 -6.02
N GLY A 120 -1.82 7.45 -6.73
CA GLY A 120 -1.80 7.12 -8.16
C GLY A 120 -2.40 5.75 -8.48
N GLY A 121 -2.47 4.84 -7.51
CA GLY A 121 -3.24 3.59 -7.61
C GLY A 121 -2.58 2.47 -8.43
N ALA A 122 -1.29 2.58 -8.75
CA ALA A 122 -0.55 1.52 -9.42
C ALA A 122 -0.20 0.38 -8.45
N ILE A 123 -0.49 -0.86 -8.83
CA ILE A 123 -0.14 -2.08 -8.11
C ILE A 123 0.62 -3.05 -9.02
N PRO A 124 1.66 -3.74 -8.52
CA PRO A 124 2.44 -4.70 -9.29
C PRO A 124 1.67 -6.02 -9.45
N LEU A 125 2.03 -6.81 -10.47
CA LEU A 125 1.38 -8.10 -10.74
C LEU A 125 1.48 -9.07 -9.55
N CYS A 126 2.62 -9.12 -8.86
CA CYS A 126 2.75 -9.97 -7.67
C CYS A 126 1.76 -9.61 -6.57
N MET A 127 1.30 -8.36 -6.48
CA MET A 127 0.26 -7.98 -5.53
C MET A 127 -1.09 -8.56 -5.96
N VAL A 128 -1.39 -8.54 -7.26
CA VAL A 128 -2.63 -9.10 -7.80
C VAL A 128 -2.74 -10.57 -7.42
N ASP A 129 -1.67 -11.33 -7.66
CA ASP A 129 -1.64 -12.77 -7.36
C ASP A 129 -1.56 -13.04 -5.86
N GLU A 130 -0.62 -12.40 -5.16
CA GLU A 130 -0.37 -12.70 -3.73
C GLU A 130 -1.58 -12.33 -2.85
N PHE A 131 -2.37 -11.33 -3.23
CA PHE A 131 -3.51 -10.85 -2.46
C PHE A 131 -4.85 -11.18 -3.12
N ASP A 132 -4.89 -12.08 -4.10
CA ASP A 132 -6.11 -12.53 -4.78
C ASP A 132 -6.99 -11.34 -5.21
N ILE A 133 -6.39 -10.35 -5.86
CA ILE A 133 -7.09 -9.12 -6.27
C ILE A 133 -7.92 -9.44 -7.54
N PRO A 134 -9.25 -9.30 -7.49
CA PRO A 134 -10.09 -9.61 -8.64
C PRO A 134 -9.81 -8.66 -9.81
N ALA A 135 -9.87 -9.17 -11.03
CA ALA A 135 -9.66 -8.37 -12.24
C ALA A 135 -10.69 -7.24 -12.37
N GLU A 136 -11.89 -7.43 -11.82
CA GLU A 136 -13.02 -6.51 -11.87
C GLU A 136 -12.77 -5.20 -11.10
N ILE A 137 -11.85 -5.19 -10.12
CA ILE A 137 -11.51 -3.98 -9.35
C ILE A 137 -10.25 -3.27 -9.90
N ILE A 138 -9.64 -3.84 -10.94
CA ILE A 138 -8.53 -3.24 -11.67
C ILE A 138 -9.10 -2.40 -12.82
N ASP A 139 -9.19 -1.09 -12.63
CA ASP A 139 -9.79 -0.16 -13.60
C ASP A 139 -9.07 -0.18 -14.96
N ARG A 140 -7.74 -0.33 -14.95
CA ARG A 140 -6.90 -0.43 -16.16
C ARG A 140 -5.73 -1.39 -15.96
N LYS A 141 -5.38 -2.12 -17.02
CA LYS A 141 -4.16 -2.93 -17.13
C LYS A 141 -3.17 -2.19 -18.01
N VAL A 142 -2.18 -1.54 -17.38
CA VAL A 142 -1.18 -0.75 -18.09
C VAL A 142 -0.06 -1.67 -18.55
N THR A 143 0.13 -1.75 -19.86
CA THR A 143 1.20 -2.52 -20.53
C THR A 143 2.24 -1.62 -21.17
N LYS A 144 1.99 -0.30 -21.20
CA LYS A 144 2.89 0.70 -21.77
C LYS A 144 3.09 1.85 -20.80
N MET A 145 4.33 2.27 -20.62
CA MET A 145 4.71 3.46 -19.88
C MET A 145 5.47 4.39 -20.80
N LYS A 146 5.20 5.69 -20.76
CA LYS A 146 6.08 6.70 -21.38
C LYS A 146 6.91 7.37 -20.32
N MET A 147 8.22 7.26 -20.47
CA MET A 147 9.19 8.05 -19.70
C MET A 147 9.50 9.33 -20.49
N ILE A 148 9.26 10.49 -19.89
CA ILE A 148 9.32 11.79 -20.58
C ILE A 148 10.37 12.66 -19.89
N SER A 149 11.45 12.97 -20.62
CA SER A 149 12.63 13.67 -20.11
C SER A 149 12.44 15.18 -19.99
N PRO A 150 13.35 15.93 -19.35
CA PRO A 150 13.26 17.41 -19.26
C PRO A 150 13.10 18.12 -20.61
N SER A 151 13.75 17.63 -21.67
CA SER A 151 13.64 18.14 -23.05
C SER A 151 12.41 17.64 -23.82
N ASN A 152 11.51 16.89 -23.16
CA ASN A 152 10.36 16.21 -23.73
C ASN A 152 10.71 15.09 -24.73
N ARG A 153 11.90 14.49 -24.63
CA ARG A 153 12.13 13.18 -25.27
C ARG A 153 11.21 12.16 -24.60
N GLU A 154 10.46 11.43 -25.41
CA GLU A 154 9.63 10.32 -24.96
C GLU A 154 10.31 8.99 -25.26
N VAL A 155 10.34 8.11 -24.26
CA VAL A 155 10.80 6.72 -24.40
C VAL A 155 9.67 5.80 -24.01
N ASP A 156 9.30 4.89 -24.93
CA ASP A 156 8.29 3.87 -24.70
C ASP A 156 8.89 2.70 -23.93
N VAL A 157 8.24 2.38 -22.84
CA VAL A 157 8.65 1.39 -21.85
C VAL A 157 7.55 0.34 -21.69
N GLY A 158 7.92 -0.93 -21.62
CA GLY A 158 6.99 -2.07 -21.56
C GLY A 158 7.11 -3.04 -22.74
N LYS A 159 8.12 -2.86 -23.62
CA LYS A 159 8.35 -3.74 -24.78
C LYS A 159 8.75 -5.16 -24.40
N THR A 160 9.26 -5.33 -23.18
CA THR A 160 9.71 -6.62 -22.63
C THR A 160 8.64 -7.36 -21.85
N LEU A 161 7.43 -6.79 -21.72
CA LEU A 161 6.32 -7.44 -21.03
C LEU A 161 5.76 -8.58 -21.87
N SER A 162 5.49 -9.71 -21.23
CA SER A 162 4.68 -10.77 -21.78
C SER A 162 3.20 -10.37 -21.84
N GLU A 163 2.40 -11.12 -22.63
CA GLU A 163 0.98 -10.83 -22.84
C GLU A 163 0.13 -10.85 -21.56
N THR A 164 0.61 -11.56 -20.53
CA THR A 164 -0.08 -11.69 -19.24
C THR A 164 0.37 -10.64 -18.21
N GLU A 165 1.44 -9.90 -18.49
CA GLU A 165 2.01 -8.94 -17.55
C GLU A 165 1.46 -7.53 -17.74
N TYR A 166 1.15 -6.88 -16.62
CA TYR A 166 0.65 -5.51 -16.60
C TYR A 166 0.84 -4.88 -15.22
N ILE A 167 0.78 -3.55 -15.18
CA ILE A 167 0.62 -2.79 -13.94
C ILE A 167 -0.88 -2.56 -13.74
N GLY A 168 -1.41 -3.01 -12.60
CA GLY A 168 -2.81 -2.79 -12.26
C GLY A 168 -3.03 -1.36 -11.80
N MET A 169 -4.00 -0.66 -12.38
CA MET A 169 -4.43 0.66 -11.93
C MET A 169 -5.76 0.56 -11.20
N CYS A 170 -5.76 0.90 -9.92
CA CYS A 170 -6.93 0.77 -9.04
C CYS A 170 -7.33 2.11 -8.45
N ARG A 171 -8.64 2.29 -8.22
CA ARG A 171 -9.15 3.29 -7.27
C ARG A 171 -8.96 2.80 -5.84
N ARG A 172 -8.38 3.65 -4.99
CA ARG A 172 -8.10 3.30 -3.58
C ARG A 172 -9.38 3.08 -2.78
N GLU A 173 -10.44 3.82 -3.07
CA GLU A 173 -11.75 3.61 -2.44
C GLU A 173 -12.32 2.20 -2.72
N VAL A 174 -12.06 1.62 -3.90
CA VAL A 174 -12.52 0.27 -4.26
C VAL A 174 -11.59 -0.79 -3.69
N LEU A 175 -10.28 -0.64 -3.88
CA LEU A 175 -9.29 -1.59 -3.39
C LEU A 175 -9.31 -1.71 -1.86
N ASP A 176 -9.32 -0.58 -1.15
CA ASP A 176 -9.30 -0.59 0.31
C ASP A 176 -10.61 -1.16 0.88
N ALA A 177 -11.76 -0.86 0.27
CA ALA A 177 -13.04 -1.44 0.67
C ALA A 177 -13.05 -2.96 0.47
N TYR A 178 -12.64 -3.44 -0.71
CA TYR A 178 -12.53 -4.87 -1.00
C TYR A 178 -11.69 -5.62 0.04
N LEU A 179 -10.51 -5.10 0.38
CA LEU A 179 -9.62 -5.73 1.38
C LEU A 179 -10.26 -5.73 2.78
N ARG A 180 -10.93 -4.64 3.18
CA ARG A 180 -11.62 -4.57 4.49
C ARG A 180 -12.81 -5.50 4.55
N ASP A 181 -13.62 -5.56 3.51
CA ASP A 181 -14.80 -6.42 3.45
C ASP A 181 -14.39 -7.90 3.47
N ARG A 182 -13.28 -8.24 2.81
CA ARG A 182 -12.69 -9.57 2.92
C ARG A 182 -12.25 -9.89 4.35
N ALA A 183 -11.53 -8.99 5.01
CA ALA A 183 -11.16 -9.17 6.42
C ALA A 183 -12.39 -9.37 7.32
N LYS A 184 -13.44 -8.56 7.13
CA LYS A 184 -14.71 -8.67 7.85
C LYS A 184 -15.40 -10.01 7.61
N SER A 185 -15.44 -10.48 6.37
CA SER A 185 -16.05 -11.78 6.00
C SER A 185 -15.37 -12.98 6.68
N LEU A 186 -14.11 -12.82 7.09
CA LEU A 186 -13.32 -13.83 7.79
C LEU A 186 -13.40 -13.71 9.33
N GLY A 187 -14.18 -12.76 9.84
CA GLY A 187 -14.44 -12.61 11.28
C GLY A 187 -13.72 -11.44 11.95
N ALA A 188 -13.01 -10.58 11.23
CA ALA A 188 -12.49 -9.34 11.81
C ALA A 188 -13.64 -8.38 12.15
N THR A 189 -13.61 -7.80 13.35
CA THR A 189 -14.55 -6.74 13.74
C THR A 189 -14.04 -5.40 13.21
N VAL A 190 -14.83 -4.72 12.40
CA VAL A 190 -14.44 -3.44 11.79
C VAL A 190 -15.23 -2.30 12.44
N TYR A 191 -14.51 -1.35 13.04
CA TYR A 191 -15.05 -0.10 13.57
C TYR A 191 -14.77 1.04 12.62
N ASN A 192 -15.81 1.82 12.32
CA ASN A 192 -15.65 3.17 11.79
C ASN A 192 -15.34 4.10 12.96
N GLY A 193 -14.08 4.46 13.16
CA GLY A 193 -13.67 5.28 14.29
C GLY A 193 -12.24 5.77 14.25
N LEU A 194 -11.99 6.91 14.90
CA LEU A 194 -10.67 7.52 15.00
C LEU A 194 -9.99 7.07 16.29
N PHE A 195 -8.87 6.35 16.17
CA PHE A 195 -7.99 6.06 17.29
C PHE A 195 -7.46 7.35 17.94
N MET A 196 -7.50 7.40 19.28
CA MET A 196 -7.11 8.55 20.06
C MET A 196 -5.80 8.32 20.81
N ARG A 197 -5.71 7.23 21.58
CA ARG A 197 -4.56 6.86 22.43
C ARG A 197 -4.65 5.40 22.87
N MET A 198 -3.58 4.87 23.43
CA MET A 198 -3.60 3.58 24.12
C MET A 198 -2.91 3.64 25.48
N GLU A 199 -3.41 2.90 26.45
CA GLU A 199 -2.81 2.75 27.76
C GLU A 199 -2.50 1.29 28.01
N ARG A 200 -1.48 1.00 28.83
CA ARG A 200 -1.11 -0.36 29.19
C ARG A 200 -1.09 -0.51 30.70
N ASP A 201 -1.73 -1.56 31.20
CA ASP A 201 -1.78 -1.87 32.63
C ASP A 201 -0.49 -2.57 33.10
N GLY A 202 0.60 -1.81 33.19
CA GLY A 202 1.92 -2.32 33.55
C GLY A 202 2.64 -3.10 32.42
N PRO A 203 3.84 -3.64 32.71
CA PRO A 203 4.71 -4.25 31.69
C PRO A 203 4.21 -5.57 31.09
N GLU A 204 3.21 -6.20 31.68
CA GLU A 204 2.61 -7.44 31.18
C GLU A 204 1.10 -7.35 30.93
N GLY A 205 0.45 -6.25 31.31
CA GLY A 205 -0.99 -6.09 31.16
C GLY A 205 -1.46 -5.82 29.74
N GLU A 206 -2.78 -5.87 29.60
CA GLU A 206 -3.50 -5.59 28.37
C GLU A 206 -3.39 -4.11 27.99
N TYR A 207 -3.55 -3.83 26.70
CA TYR A 207 -3.70 -2.48 26.19
C TYR A 207 -5.17 -2.08 26.20
N THR A 208 -5.49 -0.92 26.75
CA THR A 208 -6.79 -0.27 26.54
C THR A 208 -6.66 0.72 25.39
N VAL A 209 -7.33 0.43 24.28
CA VAL A 209 -7.36 1.26 23.08
C VAL A 209 -8.58 2.17 23.13
N HIS A 210 -8.35 3.48 23.05
CA HIS A 210 -9.41 4.49 23.05
C HIS A 210 -9.62 5.04 21.64
N PHE A 211 -10.86 5.08 21.18
CA PHE A 211 -11.21 5.61 19.87
C PHE A 211 -12.57 6.30 19.89
N ASN A 212 -12.79 7.22 18.94
CA ASN A 212 -14.07 7.87 18.73
C ASN A 212 -14.79 7.16 17.58
N SER A 213 -15.81 6.38 17.91
CA SER A 213 -16.65 5.67 16.94
C SER A 213 -17.60 6.63 16.21
N TYR A 214 -17.77 6.46 14.91
CA TYR A 214 -18.68 7.23 14.08
C TYR A 214 -19.88 6.37 13.68
N GLU A 215 -21.08 6.87 13.97
CA GLU A 215 -22.31 6.31 13.39
C GLU A 215 -22.38 6.65 11.90
N GLU A 216 -23.10 5.83 11.14
CA GLU A 216 -23.29 6.04 9.71
C GLU A 216 -23.97 7.40 9.46
N GLY A 217 -23.32 8.28 8.68
CA GLY A 217 -23.76 9.66 8.45
C GLY A 217 -23.50 10.65 9.60
N GLY A 218 -22.97 10.20 10.75
CA GLY A 218 -22.64 11.04 11.90
C GLY A 218 -21.31 11.79 11.73
N LYS A 219 -21.29 13.08 12.06
CA LYS A 219 -20.05 13.91 12.06
C LYS A 219 -19.33 13.92 13.41
N VAL A 220 -20.01 13.51 14.48
CA VAL A 220 -19.50 13.53 15.86
C VAL A 220 -19.19 12.11 16.29
N GLY A 221 -17.96 11.89 16.77
CA GLY A 221 -17.54 10.59 17.25
C GLY A 221 -17.90 10.37 18.72
N LYS A 222 -18.43 9.19 19.05
CA LYS A 222 -18.71 8.77 20.43
C LYS A 222 -17.50 8.04 21.01
N PRO A 223 -16.99 8.44 22.19
CA PRO A 223 -15.88 7.75 22.84
C PRO A 223 -16.21 6.29 23.10
N GLN A 224 -15.26 5.41 22.78
CA GLN A 224 -15.30 3.98 23.01
C GLN A 224 -13.91 3.51 23.48
N SER A 225 -13.87 2.37 24.16
CA SER A 225 -12.63 1.70 24.50
C SER A 225 -12.76 0.19 24.39
N ILE A 226 -11.67 -0.47 24.01
CA ILE A 226 -11.55 -1.93 23.97
C ILE A 226 -10.24 -2.36 24.62
N LYS A 227 -10.25 -3.52 25.29
CA LYS A 227 -9.04 -4.16 25.80
C LYS A 227 -8.51 -5.18 24.80
N VAL A 228 -7.22 -5.11 24.50
CA VAL A 228 -6.52 -5.99 23.55
C VAL A 228 -5.15 -6.38 24.09
N ASP A 229 -4.59 -7.46 23.56
CA ASP A 229 -3.29 -7.99 23.99
C ASP A 229 -2.13 -7.36 23.23
N ALA A 230 -2.37 -6.98 21.97
CA ALA A 230 -1.40 -6.38 21.07
C ALA A 230 -2.06 -5.33 20.17
N VAL A 231 -1.23 -4.42 19.63
CA VAL A 231 -1.67 -3.33 18.75
C VAL A 231 -0.80 -3.27 17.50
N ILE A 232 -1.42 -3.15 16.33
CA ILE A 232 -0.73 -2.93 15.06
C ILE A 232 -1.08 -1.54 14.51
N GLY A 233 -0.07 -0.67 14.46
CA GLY A 233 -0.17 0.66 13.86
C GLY A 233 -0.10 0.58 12.34
N ALA A 234 -1.24 0.73 11.69
CA ALA A 234 -1.42 0.78 10.24
C ALA A 234 -2.07 2.11 9.80
N ASP A 235 -1.94 3.17 10.61
CA ASP A 235 -2.68 4.42 10.58
C ASP A 235 -2.03 5.51 9.72
N GLY A 236 -1.25 5.07 8.74
CA GLY A 236 -0.68 5.92 7.70
C GLY A 236 0.48 6.77 8.17
N ALA A 237 0.82 7.77 7.37
CA ALA A 237 2.05 8.53 7.59
C ALA A 237 2.03 9.39 8.87
N ASN A 238 0.84 9.86 9.25
CA ASN A 238 0.61 10.65 10.47
C ASN A 238 0.26 9.76 11.68
N SER A 239 0.90 8.59 11.77
CA SER A 239 0.58 7.55 12.76
C SER A 239 0.58 8.10 14.18
N ARG A 240 -0.53 7.88 14.88
CA ARG A 240 -0.65 8.15 16.32
C ARG A 240 -0.05 7.01 17.12
N VAL A 241 -0.21 5.76 16.65
CA VAL A 241 0.42 4.59 17.30
C VAL A 241 1.94 4.73 17.33
N ALA A 242 2.55 5.24 16.25
CA ALA A 242 3.98 5.52 16.21
C ALA A 242 4.42 6.54 17.27
N LYS A 243 3.59 7.54 17.58
CA LYS A 243 3.88 8.54 18.62
C LYS A 243 3.81 7.94 20.03
N GLU A 244 2.83 7.07 20.27
CA GLU A 244 2.63 6.40 21.57
C GLU A 244 3.81 5.49 21.95
N ILE A 245 4.52 4.93 20.97
CA ILE A 245 5.73 4.10 21.19
C ILE A 245 7.05 4.84 20.95
N ASP A 246 6.99 6.17 20.81
CA ASP A 246 8.15 7.02 20.53
C ASP A 246 8.99 6.46 19.34
N ALA A 247 8.33 6.20 18.21
CA ALA A 247 8.93 5.48 17.09
C ALA A 247 10.11 6.23 16.41
N GLY A 248 10.33 7.49 16.77
CA GLY A 248 11.20 8.43 16.05
C GLY A 248 10.56 8.91 14.74
N GLU A 249 11.05 10.03 14.21
CA GLU A 249 10.53 10.64 12.98
C GLU A 249 11.15 10.06 11.70
N TYR A 250 10.53 10.37 10.57
CA TYR A 250 11.11 10.17 9.24
C TYR A 250 10.91 11.40 8.35
N ASP A 251 11.68 11.45 7.27
CA ASP A 251 11.44 12.37 6.16
C ASP A 251 10.25 11.92 5.31
N TYR A 252 9.56 12.89 4.72
CA TYR A 252 8.42 12.61 3.84
C TYR A 252 8.35 13.58 2.67
N ALA A 253 7.96 13.05 1.51
CA ALA A 253 7.49 13.83 0.37
C ALA A 253 6.04 14.28 0.59
N ILE A 254 5.67 15.45 0.07
CA ILE A 254 4.27 15.77 -0.18
C ILE A 254 3.95 15.36 -1.61
N ALA A 255 3.03 14.41 -1.78
CA ALA A 255 2.42 14.13 -3.06
C ALA A 255 1.14 14.95 -3.22
N PHE A 256 0.93 15.47 -4.43
CA PHE A 256 -0.24 16.23 -4.82
C PHE A 256 -0.76 15.66 -6.14
N GLN A 257 -2.08 15.49 -6.25
CA GLN A 257 -2.70 15.03 -7.49
C GLN A 257 -4.08 15.63 -7.69
N GLU A 258 -4.46 15.68 -8.96
CA GLU A 258 -5.79 16.01 -9.42
C GLU A 258 -6.35 14.80 -10.18
N ARG A 259 -7.57 14.41 -9.83
CA ARG A 259 -8.36 13.50 -10.66
C ARG A 259 -9.02 14.35 -11.74
N ILE A 260 -8.70 14.07 -13.00
CA ILE A 260 -9.19 14.82 -14.16
C ILE A 260 -9.98 13.88 -15.05
N ARG A 261 -11.29 14.10 -15.12
CA ARG A 261 -12.15 13.41 -16.09
C ARG A 261 -11.92 14.03 -17.45
N ILE A 262 -11.42 13.26 -18.40
CA ILE A 262 -11.08 13.71 -19.76
C ILE A 262 -12.06 13.10 -20.78
N PRO A 263 -12.21 13.71 -21.98
CA PRO A 263 -13.04 13.16 -23.06
C PRO A 263 -12.67 11.72 -23.45
N ASP A 264 -13.63 10.96 -24.00
CA ASP A 264 -13.47 9.54 -24.33
C ASP A 264 -12.38 9.28 -25.37
N ASP A 265 -12.22 10.17 -26.36
CA ASP A 265 -11.15 10.11 -27.36
C ASP A 265 -9.76 10.25 -26.73
N LYS A 266 -9.66 11.07 -25.67
CA LYS A 266 -8.42 11.21 -24.88
C LYS A 266 -8.22 10.02 -23.94
N MET A 267 -9.29 9.48 -23.35
CA MET A 267 -9.21 8.24 -22.55
C MET A 267 -8.75 7.04 -23.39
N ALA A 268 -9.05 7.01 -24.70
CA ALA A 268 -8.59 5.95 -25.60
C ALA A 268 -7.05 5.91 -25.70
N TYR A 269 -6.38 7.06 -25.64
CA TYR A 269 -4.91 7.15 -25.58
C TYR A 269 -4.36 6.51 -24.29
N TYR A 270 -5.06 6.67 -23.18
CA TYR A 270 -4.69 6.10 -21.87
C TYR A 270 -5.35 4.73 -21.59
N LYS A 271 -5.72 3.96 -22.62
CA LYS A 271 -6.35 2.64 -22.47
C LYS A 271 -5.43 1.64 -21.74
N ASP A 272 -4.17 1.56 -22.15
CA ASP A 272 -3.14 0.66 -21.61
C ASP A 272 -1.82 1.40 -21.31
N LEU A 273 -1.87 2.73 -21.28
CA LEU A 273 -0.71 3.61 -21.21
C LEU A 273 -0.73 4.45 -19.92
N ALA A 274 0.42 4.56 -19.26
CA ALA A 274 0.69 5.56 -18.23
C ALA A 274 1.89 6.43 -18.61
N GLU A 275 2.00 7.61 -18.01
CA GLU A 275 3.10 8.53 -18.29
C GLU A 275 3.80 8.98 -17.01
N MET A 276 5.12 9.08 -17.07
CA MET A 276 5.99 9.61 -16.03
C MET A 276 6.86 10.72 -16.61
N TYR A 277 6.79 11.89 -15.98
CA TYR A 277 7.49 13.10 -16.35
C TYR A 277 8.64 13.35 -15.37
N VAL A 278 9.86 13.47 -15.87
CA VAL A 278 11.01 13.88 -15.08
C VAL A 278 11.51 15.24 -15.56
N GLY A 279 11.86 16.09 -14.59
CA GLY A 279 12.35 17.45 -14.82
C GLY A 279 12.20 18.25 -13.55
N ASP A 280 13.14 19.16 -13.29
CA ASP A 280 13.07 20.06 -12.13
C ASP A 280 11.85 21.00 -12.15
N ASP A 281 11.28 21.22 -13.34
CA ASP A 281 10.04 21.95 -13.58
C ASP A 281 8.80 21.23 -13.03
N VAL A 282 8.75 19.89 -13.15
CA VAL A 282 7.64 19.07 -12.64
C VAL A 282 7.92 18.52 -11.25
N SER A 283 9.18 18.34 -10.86
CA SER A 283 9.61 18.03 -9.50
C SER A 283 11.14 18.08 -9.35
N PRO A 284 11.67 18.76 -8.33
CA PRO A 284 13.12 18.92 -8.16
C PRO A 284 13.81 17.63 -7.66
N ASP A 285 13.07 16.66 -7.11
CA ASP A 285 13.60 15.47 -6.43
C ASP A 285 12.70 14.22 -6.55
N PHE A 286 11.62 14.34 -7.31
CA PHE A 286 10.65 13.28 -7.62
C PHE A 286 10.24 13.39 -9.10
N TYR A 287 9.05 12.91 -9.46
CA TYR A 287 8.51 12.94 -10.82
C TYR A 287 7.04 13.38 -10.85
N GLY A 288 6.59 13.85 -12.01
CA GLY A 288 5.18 14.02 -12.34
C GLY A 288 4.60 12.77 -12.99
N TRP A 289 3.30 12.53 -12.88
CA TRP A 289 2.65 11.36 -13.49
C TRP A 289 1.29 11.68 -14.09
N VAL A 290 0.88 10.85 -15.05
CA VAL A 290 -0.49 10.75 -15.54
C VAL A 290 -0.88 9.26 -15.55
N PHE A 291 -1.67 8.86 -14.55
CA PHE A 291 -2.04 7.45 -14.34
C PHE A 291 -3.53 7.23 -14.59
N PRO A 292 -3.91 6.37 -15.55
CA PRO A 292 -5.31 6.19 -15.89
C PRO A 292 -6.09 5.39 -14.86
N LYS A 293 -7.39 5.65 -14.84
CA LYS A 293 -8.44 4.89 -14.17
C LYS A 293 -9.54 4.59 -15.20
N TYR A 294 -10.71 4.18 -14.75
CA TYR A 294 -11.75 3.72 -15.66
C TYR A 294 -12.40 4.86 -16.48
N ASP A 295 -12.51 6.07 -15.92
CA ASP A 295 -13.18 7.23 -16.53
C ASP A 295 -12.39 8.56 -16.38
N HIS A 296 -11.19 8.51 -15.80
CA HIS A 296 -10.37 9.69 -15.54
C HIS A 296 -8.89 9.33 -15.46
N VAL A 297 -8.04 10.35 -15.42
CA VAL A 297 -6.61 10.21 -15.12
C VAL A 297 -6.30 10.89 -13.79
N ALA A 298 -5.33 10.35 -13.05
CA ALA A 298 -4.69 11.01 -11.92
C ALA A 298 -3.46 11.73 -12.45
N VAL A 299 -3.50 13.06 -12.49
CA VAL A 299 -2.36 13.92 -12.85
C VAL A 299 -1.74 14.44 -11.57
N GLY A 300 -0.49 14.11 -11.29
CA GLY A 300 0.12 14.45 -10.01
C GLY A 300 1.63 14.67 -10.05
N THR A 301 2.16 15.09 -8.92
CA THR A 301 3.60 15.22 -8.66
C THR A 301 3.89 15.08 -7.17
N GLY A 302 5.16 15.01 -6.80
CA GLY A 302 5.61 15.03 -5.41
C GLY A 302 6.91 15.78 -5.22
N THR A 303 7.22 16.14 -3.97
CA THR A 303 8.54 16.66 -3.61
C THR A 303 8.82 16.51 -2.12
N VAL A 304 10.09 16.29 -1.77
CA VAL A 304 10.60 16.23 -0.40
C VAL A 304 11.16 17.60 -0.01
N ILE A 305 11.96 18.20 -0.88
CA ILE A 305 12.78 19.37 -0.55
C ILE A 305 12.07 20.72 -0.74
N ASN A 306 11.06 20.81 -1.62
CA ASN A 306 10.35 22.07 -1.89
C ASN A 306 8.82 21.92 -1.81
N LYS A 307 8.33 21.57 -0.61
CA LYS A 307 6.90 21.36 -0.34
C LYS A 307 6.05 22.61 -0.64
N GLY A 308 6.58 23.82 -0.46
CA GLY A 308 5.88 25.07 -0.76
C GLY A 308 5.62 25.28 -2.26
N GLY A 309 6.48 24.75 -3.12
CA GLY A 309 6.36 24.80 -4.58
C GLY A 309 5.40 23.78 -5.19
N ILE A 310 4.78 22.90 -4.41
CA ILE A 310 4.01 21.75 -4.93
C ILE A 310 2.94 22.10 -5.97
N LYS A 311 2.28 23.25 -5.82
CA LYS A 311 1.26 23.71 -6.79
C LYS A 311 1.87 24.17 -8.12
N GLN A 312 3.07 24.76 -8.10
CA GLN A 312 3.79 25.12 -9.31
C GLN A 312 4.21 23.86 -10.08
N TYR A 313 4.74 22.87 -9.35
CA TYR A 313 5.12 21.58 -9.90
C TYR A 313 3.91 20.84 -10.51
N GLN A 314 2.76 20.86 -9.82
CA GLN A 314 1.52 20.31 -10.37
C GLN A 314 1.08 21.01 -11.66
N GLN A 315 1.16 22.35 -11.67
CA GLN A 315 0.82 23.16 -12.84
C GLN A 315 1.72 22.79 -14.03
N ALA A 316 3.03 22.62 -13.81
CA ALA A 316 3.96 22.18 -14.85
C ALA A 316 3.60 20.78 -15.40
N THR A 317 3.28 19.81 -14.54
CA THR A 317 2.83 18.48 -14.99
C THR A 317 1.55 18.57 -15.83
N ARG A 318 0.61 19.43 -15.44
CA ARG A 318 -0.61 19.71 -16.23
C ARG A 318 -0.29 20.32 -17.58
N ASP A 319 0.62 21.28 -17.63
CA ASP A 319 0.97 21.95 -18.88
C ASP A 319 1.65 20.99 -19.85
N ARG A 320 2.52 20.10 -19.35
CA ARG A 320 3.19 19.07 -20.15
C ARG A 320 2.27 17.95 -20.64
N SER A 321 1.15 17.72 -19.96
CA SER A 321 0.12 16.73 -20.36
C SER A 321 -1.10 17.38 -21.03
N LYS A 322 -1.09 18.69 -21.27
CA LYS A 322 -2.27 19.47 -21.67
C LYS A 322 -2.95 18.98 -22.94
N VAL A 323 -2.18 18.66 -23.99
CA VAL A 323 -2.75 18.18 -25.27
C VAL A 323 -3.50 16.85 -25.08
N LYS A 324 -2.97 15.98 -24.20
CA LYS A 324 -3.49 14.64 -23.90
C LYS A 324 -4.66 14.70 -22.90
N THR A 325 -4.81 15.79 -22.17
CA THR A 325 -5.85 16.00 -21.14
C THR A 325 -6.80 17.16 -21.47
N GLU A 326 -6.75 17.67 -22.70
CA GLU A 326 -7.57 18.79 -23.17
C GLU A 326 -9.07 18.49 -23.03
N GLY A 327 -9.85 19.50 -22.64
CA GLY A 327 -11.26 19.35 -22.31
C GLY A 327 -11.52 18.67 -20.95
N GLY A 328 -10.45 18.33 -20.21
CA GLY A 328 -10.54 17.70 -18.91
C GLY A 328 -11.16 18.58 -17.83
N LYS A 329 -11.93 17.95 -16.93
CA LYS A 329 -12.55 18.59 -15.75
C LYS A 329 -11.94 18.00 -14.49
N ILE A 330 -11.38 18.85 -13.64
CA ILE A 330 -10.88 18.45 -12.32
C ILE A 330 -12.09 18.07 -11.45
N ILE A 331 -12.14 16.81 -11.01
CA ILE A 331 -13.22 16.29 -10.16
C ILE A 331 -12.79 16.14 -8.70
N ARG A 332 -11.47 16.13 -8.43
CA ARG A 332 -10.93 16.03 -7.08
C ARG A 332 -9.50 16.55 -7.04
N VAL A 333 -9.16 17.29 -5.99
CA VAL A 333 -7.80 17.78 -5.69
C VAL A 333 -7.36 17.16 -4.38
N GLU A 334 -6.16 16.59 -4.35
CA GLU A 334 -5.74 15.76 -3.24
C GLU A 334 -4.26 15.94 -2.92
N ALA A 335 -3.90 15.86 -1.63
CA ALA A 335 -2.51 15.85 -1.20
C ALA A 335 -2.31 14.91 0.00
N HIS A 336 -1.15 14.27 0.07
CA HIS A 336 -0.81 13.42 1.21
C HIS A 336 0.70 13.26 1.41
N PRO A 337 1.18 13.16 2.67
CA PRO A 337 2.56 12.82 2.94
C PRO A 337 2.90 11.37 2.56
N ILE A 338 4.10 11.16 2.03
CA ILE A 338 4.67 9.86 1.69
C ILE A 338 6.00 9.71 2.43
N PRO A 339 6.15 8.74 3.36
CA PRO A 339 7.43 8.50 4.01
C PRO A 339 8.52 8.15 3.01
N GLU A 340 9.76 8.50 3.34
CA GLU A 340 10.90 8.21 2.49
C GLU A 340 11.83 7.12 3.03
N HIS A 341 11.68 6.75 4.30
CA HIS A 341 12.46 5.68 4.90
C HIS A 341 11.76 5.09 6.12
N PRO A 342 12.15 3.88 6.55
CA PRO A 342 11.64 3.28 7.77
C PRO A 342 11.94 4.13 9.02
N ARG A 343 11.05 4.08 10.01
CA ARG A 343 11.28 4.71 11.32
C ARG A 343 12.42 4.01 12.09
N PRO A 344 13.15 4.72 12.96
CA PRO A 344 14.16 4.13 13.84
C PRO A 344 13.63 2.97 14.68
N ARG A 345 12.42 3.12 15.24
CA ARG A 345 11.73 2.08 16.01
C ARG A 345 10.42 1.72 15.32
N ARG A 346 10.19 0.42 15.14
CA ARG A 346 9.02 -0.13 14.42
C ARG A 346 8.22 -1.15 15.25
N ALA A 347 8.75 -1.56 16.40
CA ALA A 347 8.05 -2.33 17.39
C ALA A 347 8.49 -1.91 18.80
N GLN A 348 7.60 -2.04 19.77
CA GLN A 348 7.88 -1.86 21.19
C GLN A 348 6.85 -2.63 22.03
N GLY A 349 7.30 -3.50 22.92
CA GLY A 349 6.41 -4.41 23.66
C GLY A 349 5.59 -5.26 22.69
N ARG A 350 4.26 -5.28 22.86
CA ARG A 350 3.34 -5.97 21.94
C ARG A 350 2.71 -5.02 20.91
N VAL A 351 3.44 -4.00 20.50
CA VAL A 351 3.03 -3.04 19.48
C VAL A 351 3.99 -3.09 18.30
N ALA A 352 3.46 -3.15 17.07
CA ALA A 352 4.25 -3.04 15.85
C ALA A 352 3.63 -2.08 14.83
N LEU A 353 4.45 -1.42 14.04
CA LEU A 353 4.03 -0.54 12.94
C LEU A 353 4.14 -1.27 11.60
N VAL A 354 3.26 -0.96 10.64
CA VAL A 354 3.28 -1.50 9.27
C VAL A 354 2.95 -0.43 8.23
N GLY A 355 3.27 -0.68 6.96
CA GLY A 355 3.06 0.27 5.86
C GLY A 355 3.66 1.65 6.11
N ASP A 356 2.93 2.71 5.76
CA ASP A 356 3.40 4.09 5.91
C ASP A 356 3.67 4.49 7.38
N ALA A 357 3.02 3.85 8.35
CA ALA A 357 3.28 4.09 9.77
C ALA A 357 4.71 3.66 10.14
N ALA A 358 5.17 2.54 9.57
CA ALA A 358 6.54 2.04 9.69
C ALA A 358 7.54 2.71 8.76
N GLY A 359 7.08 3.45 7.74
CA GLY A 359 7.90 4.10 6.71
C GLY A 359 8.25 3.21 5.52
N TYR A 360 7.40 2.21 5.21
CA TYR A 360 7.64 1.26 4.12
C TYR A 360 7.14 1.72 2.76
N VAL A 361 7.63 2.88 2.33
CA VAL A 361 7.49 3.33 0.94
C VAL A 361 8.87 3.34 0.31
N THR A 362 8.97 2.86 -0.92
CA THR A 362 10.24 2.89 -1.64
C THR A 362 10.50 4.24 -2.28
N LYS A 363 11.71 4.74 -2.07
CA LYS A 363 12.28 5.88 -2.79
C LYS A 363 12.30 5.64 -4.30
N CYS A 364 12.53 6.69 -5.07
CA CYS A 364 12.54 6.70 -6.55
C CYS A 364 11.17 6.40 -7.20
N SER A 365 10.45 5.36 -6.78
CA SER A 365 9.15 4.96 -7.35
C SER A 365 7.93 5.42 -6.57
N GLY A 366 8.09 5.89 -5.32
CA GLY A 366 6.98 6.28 -4.44
C GLY A 366 5.99 5.16 -4.11
N GLU A 367 6.37 3.91 -4.37
CA GLU A 367 5.47 2.78 -4.22
C GLU A 367 5.30 2.38 -2.76
N GLY A 368 4.04 2.37 -2.31
CA GLY A 368 3.69 1.99 -0.94
C GLY A 368 2.64 0.89 -0.82
N ILE A 369 1.76 0.70 -1.81
CA ILE A 369 0.58 -0.18 -1.64
C ILE A 369 1.00 -1.64 -1.38
N TYR A 370 1.87 -2.20 -2.23
CA TYR A 370 2.36 -3.56 -2.05
C TYR A 370 3.09 -3.73 -0.73
N PHE A 371 4.03 -2.85 -0.41
CA PHE A 371 4.82 -2.94 0.83
C PHE A 371 3.96 -2.74 2.08
N ALA A 372 2.91 -1.92 2.01
CA ALA A 372 1.92 -1.79 3.07
C ALA A 372 1.16 -3.11 3.28
N ALA A 373 0.55 -3.65 2.24
CA ALA A 373 -0.19 -4.92 2.31
C ALA A 373 0.71 -6.07 2.78
N LYS A 374 1.93 -6.15 2.24
CA LYS A 374 2.93 -7.19 2.55
C LYS A 374 3.43 -7.10 3.98
N SER A 375 3.81 -5.91 4.45
CA SER A 375 4.24 -5.74 5.85
C SER A 375 3.11 -6.06 6.83
N GLY A 376 1.87 -5.68 6.53
CA GLY A 376 0.70 -6.03 7.32
C GLY A 376 0.49 -7.55 7.44
N ARG A 377 0.51 -8.26 6.30
CA ARG A 377 0.43 -9.72 6.27
C ARG A 377 1.57 -10.38 7.04
N MET A 378 2.81 -9.95 6.81
CA MET A 378 3.99 -10.54 7.48
C MET A 378 3.96 -10.32 9.00
N ALA A 379 3.52 -9.15 9.46
CA ALA A 379 3.34 -8.88 10.90
C ALA A 379 2.27 -9.80 11.51
N ALA A 380 1.13 -9.96 10.83
CA ALA A 380 0.07 -10.87 11.26
C ALA A 380 0.53 -12.33 11.27
N GLU A 381 1.25 -12.81 10.25
CA GLU A 381 1.84 -14.15 10.20
C GLU A 381 2.78 -14.40 11.38
N ALA A 382 3.60 -13.41 11.74
CA ALA A 382 4.51 -13.51 12.89
C ALA A 382 3.72 -13.63 14.21
N ILE A 383 2.64 -12.86 14.37
CA ILE A 383 1.74 -12.96 15.53
C ILE A 383 1.06 -14.32 15.57
N VAL A 384 0.50 -14.80 14.46
CA VAL A 384 -0.18 -16.11 14.39
C VAL A 384 0.77 -17.24 14.76
N ALA A 385 2.00 -17.21 14.24
CA ALA A 385 3.01 -18.22 14.56
C ALA A 385 3.48 -18.14 16.02
N GLY A 386 3.82 -16.95 16.51
CA GLY A 386 4.29 -16.74 17.88
C GLY A 386 3.23 -17.07 18.94
N SER A 387 1.96 -16.73 18.66
CA SER A 387 0.82 -17.01 19.54
C SER A 387 0.27 -18.43 19.43
N GLN A 388 0.81 -19.29 18.58
CA GLN A 388 0.25 -20.61 18.27
C GLN A 388 -1.25 -20.53 17.92
N ASN A 389 -1.56 -19.78 16.86
CA ASN A 389 -2.93 -19.54 16.40
C ASN A 389 -3.81 -18.85 17.45
N GLY A 390 -3.23 -17.93 18.22
CA GLY A 390 -3.94 -17.12 19.20
C GLY A 390 -4.17 -17.78 20.56
N THR A 391 -3.54 -18.91 20.85
CA THR A 391 -3.66 -19.64 22.14
C THR A 391 -2.64 -19.21 23.18
N ARG A 392 -1.66 -18.38 22.81
CA ARG A 392 -0.63 -17.85 23.69
C ARG A 392 -0.42 -16.36 23.52
N MET A 393 0.01 -15.71 24.59
CA MET A 393 0.47 -14.32 24.56
C MET A 393 1.75 -14.20 23.74
N ILE A 394 1.86 -13.13 22.95
CA ILE A 394 3.08 -12.82 22.19
C ILE A 394 4.03 -11.93 22.98
N SER A 395 5.28 -11.88 22.57
CA SER A 395 6.29 -10.95 23.05
C SER A 395 6.74 -10.00 21.92
N GLU A 396 7.59 -9.02 22.25
CA GLU A 396 8.24 -8.19 21.23
C GLU A 396 9.11 -9.02 20.28
N GLN A 397 9.69 -10.14 20.76
CA GLN A 397 10.54 -11.00 19.95
C GLN A 397 9.76 -11.64 18.80
N ASP A 398 8.49 -12.00 19.03
CA ASP A 398 7.60 -12.52 17.99
C ASP A 398 7.35 -11.47 16.90
N LEU A 399 7.17 -10.21 17.29
CA LEU A 399 7.03 -9.08 16.34
C LEU A 399 8.35 -8.80 15.58
N ASN A 400 9.49 -8.94 16.25
CA ASN A 400 10.81 -8.78 15.64
C ASN A 400 11.09 -9.82 14.54
N VAL A 401 10.42 -10.99 14.56
CA VAL A 401 10.49 -11.96 13.45
C VAL A 401 10.00 -11.32 12.15
N TYR A 402 8.91 -10.55 12.19
CA TYR A 402 8.41 -9.86 11.01
C TYR A 402 9.43 -8.83 10.50
N LEU A 403 9.97 -8.00 11.41
CA LEU A 403 10.94 -6.95 11.05
C LEU A 403 12.18 -7.57 10.40
N SER A 404 12.73 -8.62 11.01
CA SER A 404 13.89 -9.34 10.48
C SER A 404 13.62 -9.93 9.10
N LYS A 405 12.46 -10.58 8.90
CA LYS A 405 12.08 -11.13 7.58
C LYS A 405 11.88 -10.04 6.54
N PHE A 406 11.22 -8.94 6.90
CA PHE A 406 10.95 -7.84 5.98
C PHE A 406 12.25 -7.16 5.54
N ASP A 407 13.10 -6.81 6.50
CA ASP A 407 14.38 -6.15 6.23
C ASP A 407 15.30 -7.08 5.42
N LYS A 408 15.43 -8.35 5.81
CA LYS A 408 16.23 -9.32 5.04
C LYS A 408 15.76 -9.43 3.59
N LYS A 409 14.45 -9.38 3.35
CA LYS A 409 13.87 -9.54 2.01
C LYS A 409 14.00 -8.27 1.17
N TYR A 410 13.75 -7.09 1.74
CA TYR A 410 13.55 -5.87 0.96
C TYR A 410 14.62 -4.80 1.17
N TRP A 411 15.48 -4.89 2.19
CA TRP A 411 16.47 -3.84 2.48
C TRP A 411 17.36 -3.50 1.29
N LEU A 412 17.80 -4.51 0.53
CA LEU A 412 18.61 -4.29 -0.67
C LEU A 412 17.83 -3.48 -1.72
N THR A 413 16.55 -3.80 -1.94
CA THR A 413 15.67 -3.03 -2.84
C THR A 413 15.57 -1.56 -2.41
N TYR A 414 15.36 -1.30 -1.12
CA TYR A 414 15.31 0.07 -0.60
C TYR A 414 16.63 0.82 -0.81
N LYS A 415 17.77 0.15 -0.62
CA LYS A 415 19.09 0.75 -0.83
C LYS A 415 19.38 1.07 -2.29
N VAL A 416 19.07 0.15 -3.20
CA VAL A 416 19.24 0.38 -4.65
C VAL A 416 18.38 1.56 -5.10
N LEU A 417 17.11 1.62 -4.68
CA LEU A 417 16.20 2.70 -5.05
C LEU A 417 16.59 4.06 -4.46
N ASP A 418 17.13 4.10 -3.23
CA ASP A 418 17.70 5.33 -2.64
C ASP A 418 18.91 5.84 -3.44
N ILE A 419 19.79 4.94 -3.90
CA ILE A 419 20.94 5.29 -4.75
C ILE A 419 20.45 5.82 -6.09
N LEU A 420 19.50 5.14 -6.74
CA LEU A 420 18.94 5.58 -8.03
C LEU A 420 18.31 6.97 -7.93
N GLN A 421 17.52 7.24 -6.89
CA GLN A 421 16.96 8.58 -6.65
C GLN A 421 18.08 9.61 -6.51
N LYS A 422 19.09 9.32 -5.68
CA LYS A 422 20.24 10.21 -5.47
C LYS A 422 21.07 10.41 -6.71
N VAL A 423 21.13 9.49 -7.67
CA VAL A 423 21.91 9.68 -8.90
C VAL A 423 21.10 10.45 -9.94
N PHE A 424 19.89 9.98 -10.25
CA PHE A 424 19.15 10.43 -11.42
C PHE A 424 18.29 11.66 -11.18
N TYR A 425 17.86 11.93 -9.94
CA TYR A 425 16.98 13.07 -9.62
C TYR A 425 17.75 14.32 -9.17
N ARG A 426 19.09 14.33 -9.30
CA ARG A 426 19.93 15.48 -8.91
C ARG A 426 19.90 16.64 -9.90
N SER A 427 19.70 16.38 -11.18
CA SER A 427 19.79 17.40 -12.23
C SER A 427 19.08 16.96 -13.51
N ASN A 428 18.71 17.91 -14.36
CA ASN A 428 18.09 17.59 -15.66
C ASN A 428 18.99 16.73 -16.56
N PRO A 429 20.32 16.96 -16.69
CA PRO A 429 21.19 16.04 -17.42
C PRO A 429 21.17 14.60 -16.91
N ALA A 430 21.09 14.40 -15.59
CA ALA A 430 20.98 13.05 -15.02
C ALA A 430 19.61 12.43 -15.34
N ARG A 431 18.53 13.22 -15.34
CA ARG A 431 17.19 12.77 -15.75
C ARG A 431 17.10 12.45 -17.24
N GLU A 432 17.80 13.19 -18.10
CA GLU A 432 17.93 12.88 -19.52
C GLU A 432 18.61 11.51 -19.71
N ALA A 433 19.75 11.31 -19.05
CA ALA A 433 20.45 10.03 -19.07
C ALA A 433 19.57 8.88 -18.55
N PHE A 434 18.79 9.11 -17.48
CA PHE A 434 17.86 8.13 -16.95
C PHE A 434 16.81 7.71 -18.00
N VAL A 435 16.17 8.69 -18.66
CA VAL A 435 15.16 8.40 -19.69
C VAL A 435 15.78 7.72 -20.90
N GLU A 436 16.97 8.14 -21.33
CA GLU A 436 17.73 7.46 -22.40
C GLU A 436 18.02 6.00 -22.05
N MET A 437 18.44 5.71 -20.82
CA MET A 437 18.70 4.35 -20.37
C MET A 437 17.44 3.47 -20.40
N CYS A 438 16.25 4.06 -20.16
CA CYS A 438 14.99 3.32 -20.24
C CYS A 438 14.66 2.82 -21.66
N GLU A 439 15.39 3.25 -22.70
CA GLU A 439 15.21 2.74 -24.06
C GLU A 439 15.83 1.34 -24.24
N SER A 440 16.81 0.99 -23.40
CA SER A 440 17.45 -0.33 -23.41
C SER A 440 16.48 -1.42 -22.95
N GLU A 441 16.27 -2.44 -23.79
CA GLU A 441 15.46 -3.62 -23.44
C GLU A 441 15.99 -4.33 -22.18
N TYR A 442 17.31 -4.35 -21.97
CA TYR A 442 17.89 -4.91 -20.75
C TYR A 442 17.42 -4.14 -19.51
N VAL A 443 17.48 -2.80 -19.56
CA VAL A 443 17.03 -1.93 -18.45
C VAL A 443 15.54 -2.10 -18.22
N GLN A 444 14.74 -2.17 -19.28
CA GLN A 444 13.30 -2.41 -19.16
C GLN A 444 13.03 -3.74 -18.48
N ARG A 445 13.62 -4.84 -18.95
CA ARG A 445 13.44 -6.17 -18.35
C ARG A 445 13.82 -6.17 -16.86
N MET A 446 15.01 -5.67 -16.53
CA MET A 446 15.47 -5.61 -15.13
C MET A 446 14.55 -4.76 -14.24
N THR A 447 14.05 -3.63 -14.76
CA THR A 447 13.16 -2.72 -14.03
C THR A 447 11.78 -3.33 -13.84
N PHE A 448 11.18 -3.90 -14.90
CA PHE A 448 9.85 -4.51 -14.81
C PHE A 448 9.85 -5.79 -14.02
N ASP A 449 10.83 -6.67 -14.18
CA ASP A 449 10.88 -7.89 -13.37
C ASP A 449 11.02 -7.53 -11.88
N SER A 450 11.89 -6.58 -11.57
CA SER A 450 12.05 -6.07 -10.21
C SER A 450 10.79 -5.39 -9.68
N TYR A 451 10.05 -4.68 -10.53
CA TYR A 451 8.81 -4.01 -10.13
C TYR A 451 7.63 -4.98 -10.03
N LEU A 452 7.37 -5.81 -11.02
CA LEU A 452 6.22 -6.71 -11.09
C LEU A 452 6.32 -7.84 -10.07
N TYR A 453 7.52 -8.36 -9.82
CA TYR A 453 7.73 -9.53 -8.95
C TYR A 453 8.39 -9.21 -7.60
N LYS A 454 8.93 -7.99 -7.43
CA LYS A 454 9.60 -7.55 -6.20
C LYS A 454 10.78 -8.43 -5.80
N THR A 455 11.43 -9.00 -6.80
CA THR A 455 12.67 -9.77 -6.69
C THR A 455 13.77 -8.99 -7.37
N VAL A 456 14.92 -8.82 -6.69
CA VAL A 456 16.11 -8.30 -7.37
C VAL A 456 16.58 -9.39 -8.32
N VAL A 457 16.40 -9.18 -9.62
CA VAL A 457 16.90 -10.11 -10.64
C VAL A 457 18.42 -10.07 -10.58
N PRO A 458 19.11 -11.21 -10.46
CA PRO A 458 20.56 -11.23 -10.59
C PRO A 458 20.94 -10.79 -12.00
N GLY A 459 21.67 -9.68 -12.10
CA GLY A 459 22.14 -9.13 -13.37
C GLY A 459 23.16 -10.05 -14.06
N ASN A 460 23.35 -9.82 -15.35
CA ASN A 460 24.46 -10.42 -16.09
C ASN A 460 25.68 -9.48 -15.97
N PRO A 461 26.83 -9.93 -15.44
CA PRO A 461 27.99 -9.06 -15.20
C PRO A 461 28.46 -8.25 -16.42
N LEU A 462 28.33 -8.80 -17.64
CA LEU A 462 28.69 -8.10 -18.87
C LEU A 462 27.70 -7.00 -19.23
N ASP A 463 26.40 -7.28 -19.06
CA ASP A 463 25.33 -6.31 -19.33
C ASP A 463 25.32 -5.21 -18.25
N ASP A 464 25.64 -5.54 -17.00
CA ASP A 464 25.80 -4.58 -15.91
C ASP A 464 27.02 -3.65 -16.12
N ALA A 465 28.14 -4.20 -16.59
CA ALA A 465 29.32 -3.41 -16.95
C ALA A 465 29.05 -2.49 -18.14
N LYS A 466 28.33 -2.99 -19.16
CA LYS A 466 27.87 -2.19 -20.29
C LYS A 466 26.92 -1.08 -19.84
N LEU A 467 25.94 -1.39 -19.00
CA LEU A 467 25.02 -0.41 -18.45
C LEU A 467 25.75 0.68 -17.66
N ALA A 468 26.73 0.32 -16.84
CA ALA A 468 27.55 1.29 -16.11
C ALA A 468 28.33 2.20 -17.07
N PHE A 469 28.94 1.65 -18.12
CA PHE A 469 29.63 2.42 -19.15
C PHE A 469 28.69 3.35 -19.92
N ASP A 470 27.52 2.85 -20.35
CA ASP A 470 26.51 3.64 -21.06
C ASP A 470 25.93 4.74 -20.18
N THR A 471 25.74 4.48 -18.87
CA THR A 471 25.32 5.47 -17.88
C THR A 471 26.37 6.58 -17.76
N LEU A 472 27.64 6.21 -17.61
CA LEU A 472 28.75 7.17 -17.55
C LEU A 472 28.84 7.99 -18.83
N GLY A 473 28.72 7.35 -20.00
CA GLY A 473 28.71 8.02 -21.30
C GLY A 473 27.54 9.00 -21.44
N SER A 474 26.34 8.60 -21.01
CA SER A 474 25.14 9.46 -21.05
C SER A 474 25.25 10.65 -20.10
N LEU A 475 25.78 10.44 -18.88
CA LEU A 475 26.07 11.52 -17.93
C LEU A 475 27.13 12.48 -18.46
N LEU A 476 28.19 11.97 -19.11
CA LEU A 476 29.22 12.80 -19.74
C LEU A 476 28.64 13.63 -20.90
N ARG A 477 27.82 13.04 -21.77
CA ARG A 477 27.10 13.76 -22.84
C ARG A 477 26.17 14.84 -22.28
N GLY A 478 25.37 14.50 -21.27
CA GLY A 478 24.48 15.45 -20.60
C GLY A 478 25.22 16.62 -19.95
N ASN A 479 26.38 16.35 -19.34
CA ASN A 479 27.23 17.40 -18.76
C ASN A 479 27.97 18.22 -19.80
N ALA A 480 28.34 17.65 -20.95
CA ALA A 480 28.92 18.40 -22.07
C ALA A 480 27.90 19.37 -22.68
N LEU A 481 26.64 18.96 -22.83
CA LEU A 481 25.54 19.83 -23.28
C LEU A 481 25.28 21.00 -22.32
N ARG A 482 25.52 20.81 -21.01
CA ARG A 482 25.45 21.88 -20.00
C ARG A 482 26.49 22.99 -20.22
N GLN A 483 27.64 22.70 -20.82
CA GLN A 483 28.65 23.73 -21.11
C GLN A 483 28.28 24.58 -22.35
N GLY A 484 27.36 24.11 -23.21
CA GLY A 484 26.90 24.83 -24.40
C GLY A 484 25.61 25.65 -24.21
N ALA A 485 24.76 25.29 -23.24
CA ALA A 485 23.50 25.99 -22.99
C ALA A 485 23.65 27.03 -21.86
N LYS A 486 23.54 28.33 -22.19
CA LYS A 486 23.44 29.41 -21.19
C LYS A 486 22.28 29.10 -20.23
N SER A 487 22.56 29.06 -18.93
CA SER A 487 21.55 28.87 -17.90
C SER A 487 20.52 30.00 -17.94
N VAL A 488 19.26 29.67 -18.20
CA VAL A 488 18.15 30.60 -17.93
C VAL A 488 17.93 30.59 -16.41
N SER A 489 18.51 31.58 -15.74
CA SER A 489 18.22 31.89 -14.34
C SER A 489 16.87 32.60 -14.29
N PHE A 490 15.84 31.95 -13.75
CA PHE A 490 14.65 32.66 -13.29
C PHE A 490 14.97 33.29 -11.94
N GLY A 491 15.25 34.59 -11.96
CA GLY A 491 15.60 35.37 -10.77
C GLY A 491 14.50 35.28 -9.71
N SER A 492 14.89 34.84 -8.52
CA SER A 492 14.13 35.05 -7.29
C SER A 492 13.99 36.57 -7.07
N LYS A 493 12.77 37.11 -7.16
CA LYS A 493 12.52 38.47 -6.65
C LYS A 493 12.82 38.48 -5.15
N GLN A 494 13.78 39.31 -4.74
CA GLN A 494 13.98 39.66 -3.33
C GLN A 494 12.74 40.41 -2.82
N PRO A 495 12.34 40.22 -1.55
CA PRO A 495 11.30 41.04 -0.95
C PRO A 495 11.83 42.46 -0.75
N GLU A 496 11.12 43.44 -1.30
CA GLU A 496 11.36 44.86 -1.01
C GLU A 496 11.24 45.11 0.50
N LYS A 497 12.30 45.69 1.07
CA LYS A 497 12.26 46.29 2.40
C LYS A 497 11.31 47.49 2.35
N VAL A 498 10.18 47.40 3.01
CA VAL A 498 9.37 48.57 3.38
C VAL A 498 10.15 49.32 4.46
N ALA A 499 10.59 50.54 4.13
CA ALA A 499 11.18 51.47 5.07
C ALA A 499 10.10 52.44 5.57
N ALA A 500 10.11 52.64 6.90
CA ALA A 500 9.36 53.60 7.72
C ALA A 500 7.84 53.41 7.82
#